data_AF-A0A2V6RQD5-F1
#
_entry.id   AF-A0A2V6RQD5-F1
#
_cell.length_a   1.000
_cell.length_b   1.000
_cell.length_c   1.000
_cell.angle_alpha   90.00
_cell.angle_beta   90.00
_cell.angle_gamma   90.00
#
_symmetry.space_group_name_H-M   'P 1'
#
loop_
_entity.id
_entity.type
_entity.pdbx_description
1 polymer ?
#
loop_
_entity_poly.entity_id
_entity_poly.type
_entity_poly.pdbx_seq_one_letter_code
_entity_poly.pdbx_strand_id
1 'polypeptide(L)'
;RNPAKVKNMVFHAGNYTFAGGGVRVPDNPPPLPVAGFPGGVSSRLVGLDNSWGEQISAACPGQRDPGIADALWGSYHDRDPLAATWGSGGVIRFPNATLWGWNKKNAVHVTTPILILSGLLDTQVLTAWEQQLYDEVASTKKVLIKMACASHFALLEGSTLWAGPHTIVQSATADWVIGESFNGASHGIFNVSMTGAISPE
;
A
#
# COMPACT_ATOMS: atom_id res chain seq x y z
N ARG A 1 -21.24 -10.18 -7.13
CA ARG A 1 -20.13 -10.17 -6.12
C ARG A 1 -20.73 -10.55 -4.77
N ASN A 2 -20.01 -11.28 -3.91
CA ASN A 2 -20.53 -11.81 -2.63
C ASN A 2 -19.85 -11.09 -1.44
N PRO A 3 -20.27 -9.85 -1.07
CA PRO A 3 -19.62 -9.10 0.01
C PRO A 3 -19.66 -9.86 1.35
N ALA A 4 -20.69 -10.69 1.58
CA ALA A 4 -20.79 -11.57 2.74
C ALA A 4 -19.66 -12.61 2.87
N LYS A 5 -18.83 -12.80 1.84
CA LYS A 5 -17.65 -13.70 1.88
C LYS A 5 -16.38 -13.00 2.37
N VAL A 6 -16.38 -11.67 2.48
CA VAL A 6 -15.24 -10.92 3.00
C VAL A 6 -15.54 -10.51 4.43
N LYS A 7 -14.85 -11.15 5.38
CA LYS A 7 -14.99 -10.85 6.80
C LYS A 7 -14.31 -9.51 7.15
N ASN A 8 -13.04 -9.37 6.77
CA ASN A 8 -12.17 -8.26 7.14
C ASN A 8 -11.36 -7.79 5.92
N MET A 9 -11.12 -6.49 5.82
CA MET A 9 -10.32 -5.86 4.77
C MET A 9 -9.11 -5.17 5.38
N VAL A 10 -7.97 -5.26 4.69
CA VAL A 10 -6.74 -4.53 5.02
C VAL A 10 -6.27 -3.84 3.74
N PHE A 11 -6.06 -2.54 3.81
CA PHE A 11 -5.43 -1.76 2.75
C PHE A 11 -4.12 -1.19 3.23
N HIS A 12 -3.13 -1.29 2.38
CA HIS A 12 -1.88 -0.55 2.46
C HIS A 12 -1.77 0.22 1.16
N ALA A 13 -1.74 1.55 1.24
CA ALA A 13 -1.76 2.42 0.06
C ALA A 13 -2.88 2.03 -0.95
N GLY A 14 -4.13 2.11 -0.49
CA GLY A 14 -5.32 1.62 -1.20
C GLY A 14 -5.69 2.38 -2.47
N ASN A 15 -4.90 3.39 -2.88
CA ASN A 15 -5.04 4.16 -4.13
C ASN A 15 -6.47 4.68 -4.34
N TYR A 16 -7.02 5.25 -3.26
CA TYR A 16 -8.39 5.73 -3.21
C TYR A 16 -8.55 7.09 -3.89
N THR A 17 -9.62 7.24 -4.68
CA THR A 17 -10.00 8.49 -5.38
C THR A 17 -9.04 8.94 -6.48
N PHE A 18 -7.76 8.59 -6.40
CA PHE A 18 -6.74 8.92 -7.38
C PHE A 18 -6.09 7.66 -7.94
N ALA A 19 -5.82 7.69 -9.24
CA ALA A 19 -4.91 6.81 -9.94
C ALA A 19 -3.49 7.37 -9.83
N GLY A 20 -2.48 6.55 -10.14
CA GLY A 20 -1.10 7.01 -10.25
C GLY A 20 -1.00 8.28 -11.11
N GLY A 21 -0.29 9.29 -10.61
CA GLY A 21 -0.19 10.61 -11.24
C GLY A 21 -1.32 11.59 -10.92
N GLY A 22 -2.16 11.33 -9.91
CA GLY A 22 -3.16 12.29 -9.41
C GLY A 22 -4.43 12.40 -10.26
N VAL A 23 -4.69 11.42 -11.14
CA VAL A 23 -5.89 11.39 -11.98
C VAL A 23 -7.06 10.81 -11.20
N ARG A 24 -8.23 11.47 -11.19
CA ARG A 24 -9.40 10.98 -10.43
C ARG A 24 -9.94 9.66 -10.98
N VAL A 25 -10.24 8.71 -10.09
CA VAL A 25 -10.84 7.41 -10.44
C VAL A 25 -12.32 7.59 -10.89
N PRO A 26 -12.68 7.24 -12.14
CA PRO A 26 -14.05 7.36 -12.65
C PRO A 26 -15.06 6.47 -11.92
N ASP A 27 -16.33 6.86 -11.91
CA ASP A 27 -17.43 6.08 -11.30
C ASP A 27 -17.71 4.77 -12.02
N ASN A 28 -17.75 4.82 -13.36
CA ASN A 28 -18.16 3.73 -14.22
C ASN A 28 -16.94 3.18 -14.96
N PRO A 29 -16.93 1.88 -15.31
CA PRO A 29 -15.89 1.33 -16.16
C PRO A 29 -15.87 2.06 -17.51
N PRO A 30 -14.69 2.34 -18.08
CA PRO A 30 -14.62 2.88 -19.42
C PRO A 30 -15.12 1.86 -20.45
N PRO A 31 -15.59 2.32 -21.62
CA PRO A 31 -15.89 1.44 -22.75
C PRO A 31 -14.67 0.59 -23.12
N LEU A 32 -14.91 -0.68 -23.43
CA LEU A 32 -13.86 -1.60 -23.89
C LEU A 32 -13.84 -1.69 -25.43
N PRO A 33 -12.65 -1.83 -26.05
CA PRO A 33 -11.33 -1.85 -25.42
C PRO A 33 -10.88 -0.45 -24.98
N VAL A 34 -10.19 -0.38 -23.84
CA VAL A 34 -9.55 0.88 -23.41
C VAL A 34 -8.37 1.17 -24.33
N ALA A 35 -8.25 2.40 -24.81
CA ALA A 35 -7.12 2.84 -25.63
C ALA A 35 -5.81 2.77 -24.83
N GLY A 36 -4.74 2.33 -25.48
CA GLY A 36 -3.40 2.24 -24.88
C GLY A 36 -2.82 0.83 -24.94
N PHE A 37 -1.79 0.58 -24.14
CA PHE A 37 -1.11 -0.69 -24.04
C PHE A 37 -1.65 -1.53 -22.87
N PRO A 38 -1.69 -2.88 -22.98
CA PRO A 38 -2.25 -3.75 -21.93
C PRO A 38 -1.38 -3.81 -20.66
N GLY A 39 -0.13 -3.39 -20.73
CA GLY A 39 0.79 -3.37 -19.59
C GLY A 39 2.16 -2.79 -19.93
N GLY A 40 2.89 -2.40 -18.89
CA GLY A 40 4.21 -1.81 -19.00
C GLY A 40 5.33 -2.77 -18.60
N VAL A 41 6.55 -2.30 -18.87
CA VAL A 41 7.79 -2.90 -18.37
C VAL A 41 8.56 -1.85 -17.57
N SER A 42 9.24 -2.26 -16.52
CA SER A 42 10.17 -1.38 -15.79
C SER A 42 11.47 -2.10 -15.47
N SER A 43 12.58 -1.39 -15.55
CA SER A 43 13.87 -1.87 -15.08
C SER A 43 13.94 -1.79 -13.55
N ARG A 44 14.92 -2.47 -12.95
CA ARG A 44 15.17 -2.38 -11.51
C ARG A 44 15.38 -0.94 -11.04
N LEU A 45 16.20 -0.18 -11.77
CA LEU A 45 16.55 1.18 -11.40
C LEU A 45 15.30 2.05 -11.27
N VAL A 46 14.39 1.98 -12.25
CA VAL A 46 13.19 2.82 -12.28
C VAL A 46 12.10 2.26 -11.36
N GLY A 47 11.78 0.98 -11.49
CA GLY A 47 10.63 0.34 -10.84
C GLY A 47 10.84 -0.03 -9.37
N LEU A 48 12.09 -0.04 -8.89
CA LEU A 48 12.41 -0.40 -7.51
C LEU A 48 13.33 0.62 -6.86
N ASP A 49 14.53 0.83 -7.39
CA ASP A 49 15.57 1.56 -6.67
C ASP A 49 15.27 3.06 -6.55
N ASN A 50 14.90 3.74 -7.64
CA ASN A 50 14.53 5.15 -7.61
C ASN A 50 13.17 5.34 -6.92
N SER A 51 12.16 4.55 -7.31
CA SER A 51 10.79 4.68 -6.78
C SER A 51 10.72 4.54 -5.26
N TRP A 52 11.50 3.62 -4.67
CA TRP A 52 11.61 3.48 -3.22
C TRP A 52 12.64 4.44 -2.64
N GLY A 53 13.77 4.64 -3.31
CA GLY A 53 14.86 5.53 -2.88
C GLY A 53 14.41 6.96 -2.59
N GLU A 54 13.50 7.50 -3.39
CA GLU A 54 12.90 8.83 -3.20
C GLU A 54 12.09 8.98 -1.91
N GLN A 55 11.72 7.85 -1.28
CA GLN A 55 10.91 7.79 -0.07
C GLN A 55 11.73 7.33 1.15
N ILE A 56 13.05 7.14 1.00
CA ILE A 56 13.95 6.83 2.12
C ILE A 56 14.39 8.11 2.81
N SER A 57 14.22 8.15 4.13
CA SER A 57 14.63 9.29 4.95
C SER A 57 15.89 8.99 5.77
N ALA A 58 16.85 9.92 5.75
CA ALA A 58 18.04 9.85 6.61
C ALA A 58 17.69 9.89 8.12
N ALA A 59 16.49 10.37 8.48
CA ALA A 59 16.00 10.35 9.86
C ALA A 59 15.49 8.96 10.31
N CYS A 60 15.40 7.99 9.40
CA CYS A 60 14.82 6.67 9.62
C CYS A 60 15.88 5.57 9.35
N PRO A 61 16.85 5.40 10.27
CA PRO A 61 17.98 4.50 10.04
C PRO A 61 17.50 3.06 9.93
N GLY A 62 17.77 2.39 8.81
CA GLY A 62 17.34 1.00 8.60
C GLY A 62 15.90 0.85 8.09
N GLN A 63 15.28 1.94 7.60
CA GLN A 63 14.00 1.90 6.89
C GLN A 63 13.99 0.86 5.77
N ARG A 64 15.08 0.77 5.00
CA ARG A 64 15.28 -0.24 3.95
C ARG A 64 16.54 -1.03 4.26
N ASP A 65 16.41 -2.34 4.43
CA ASP A 65 17.57 -3.23 4.51
C ASP A 65 18.37 -3.15 3.19
N PRO A 66 19.70 -2.97 3.23
CA PRO A 66 20.50 -2.86 2.01
C PRO A 66 20.36 -4.05 1.05
N GLY A 67 20.11 -5.26 1.56
CA GLY A 67 19.97 -6.48 0.76
C GLY A 67 18.57 -6.73 0.20
N ILE A 68 17.53 -6.03 0.68
CA ILE A 68 16.14 -6.33 0.30
C ILE A 68 15.87 -6.07 -1.19
N ALA A 69 16.58 -5.10 -1.77
CA ALA A 69 16.47 -4.76 -3.19
C ALA A 69 16.82 -5.94 -4.10
N ASP A 70 17.95 -6.59 -3.80
CA ASP A 70 18.45 -7.74 -4.56
C ASP A 70 17.54 -8.94 -4.39
N ALA A 71 17.10 -9.21 -3.16
CA ALA A 71 16.19 -10.31 -2.85
C ALA A 71 14.84 -10.17 -3.56
N LEU A 72 14.27 -8.96 -3.59
CA LEU A 72 13.03 -8.67 -4.30
C LEU A 72 13.21 -8.78 -5.81
N TRP A 73 14.31 -8.25 -6.35
CA TRP A 73 14.60 -8.35 -7.78
C TRP A 73 14.74 -9.80 -8.24
N GLY A 74 15.46 -10.63 -7.47
CA GLY A 74 15.54 -12.06 -7.70
C GLY A 74 14.17 -12.73 -7.66
N SER A 75 13.36 -12.43 -6.63
CA SER A 75 12.00 -12.98 -6.49
C SER A 75 11.07 -12.61 -7.66
N TYR A 76 11.19 -11.39 -8.20
CA TYR A 76 10.43 -11.00 -9.38
C TYR A 76 10.80 -11.81 -10.61
N HIS A 77 12.09 -12.10 -10.81
CA HIS A 77 12.57 -12.92 -11.91
C HIS A 77 12.24 -14.40 -11.75
N ASP A 78 12.28 -14.93 -10.54
CA ASP A 78 11.86 -16.31 -10.27
C ASP A 78 10.36 -16.50 -10.60
N ARG A 79 9.54 -15.47 -10.32
CA ARG A 79 8.12 -15.47 -10.65
C ARG A 79 7.84 -15.24 -12.14
N ASP A 80 8.69 -14.49 -12.83
CA ASP A 80 8.56 -14.19 -14.26
C ASP A 80 9.88 -14.43 -15.03
N PRO A 81 10.26 -15.70 -15.26
CA PRO A 81 11.53 -16.02 -15.90
C PRO A 81 11.65 -15.48 -17.33
N LEU A 82 10.53 -15.23 -18.00
CA LEU A 82 10.54 -14.61 -19.33
C LEU A 82 11.02 -13.16 -19.24
N ALA A 83 10.46 -12.37 -18.33
CA ALA A 83 10.85 -10.97 -18.17
C ALA A 83 12.30 -10.81 -17.70
N ALA A 84 12.85 -11.80 -16.98
CA ALA A 84 14.25 -11.86 -16.59
C ALA A 84 15.22 -11.91 -17.80
N THR A 85 14.76 -12.41 -18.96
CA THR A 85 15.58 -12.48 -20.19
C THR A 85 15.60 -11.18 -21.00
N TRP A 86 14.77 -10.19 -20.64
CA TRP A 86 14.64 -8.96 -21.42
C TRP A 86 15.59 -7.88 -20.91
N GLY A 87 16.25 -7.17 -21.83
CA GLY A 87 17.19 -6.09 -21.50
C GLY A 87 18.45 -6.57 -20.77
N SER A 88 19.29 -5.63 -20.34
CA SER A 88 20.52 -5.91 -19.60
C SER A 88 20.22 -5.99 -18.10
N GLY A 89 19.83 -7.18 -17.63
CA GLY A 89 19.56 -7.44 -16.20
C GLY A 89 18.09 -7.66 -15.85
N GLY A 90 17.23 -7.91 -16.83
CA GLY A 90 15.81 -8.23 -16.65
C GLY A 90 14.91 -7.01 -16.49
N VAL A 91 13.60 -7.26 -16.57
CA VAL A 91 12.55 -6.27 -16.29
C VAL A 91 11.44 -6.90 -15.45
N ILE A 92 10.61 -6.05 -14.83
CA ILE A 92 9.30 -6.46 -14.34
C ILE A 92 8.21 -6.09 -15.35
N ARG A 93 7.24 -6.98 -15.53
CA ARG A 93 6.02 -6.71 -16.30
C ARG A 93 4.87 -6.43 -15.35
N PHE A 94 4.10 -5.39 -15.62
CA PHE A 94 2.92 -5.06 -14.84
C PHE A 94 1.74 -4.73 -15.77
N PRO A 95 0.52 -5.17 -15.44
CA PRO A 95 -0.65 -4.82 -16.22
C PRO A 95 -0.98 -3.33 -16.05
N ASN A 96 -1.50 -2.73 -17.11
CA ASN A 96 -2.16 -1.43 -16.98
C ASN A 96 -3.55 -1.66 -16.41
N ALA A 97 -3.70 -1.44 -15.10
CA ALA A 97 -4.99 -1.56 -14.46
C ALA A 97 -5.91 -0.42 -14.92
N THR A 98 -7.07 -0.78 -15.48
CA THR A 98 -8.15 0.18 -15.67
C THR A 98 -8.82 0.43 -14.33
N LEU A 99 -8.49 1.54 -13.69
CA LEU A 99 -9.06 1.93 -12.40
C LEU A 99 -10.43 2.59 -12.60
N TRP A 100 -11.45 2.07 -11.92
CA TRP A 100 -12.79 2.64 -11.85
C TRP A 100 -13.48 2.19 -10.57
N GLY A 101 -14.46 2.96 -10.12
CA GLY A 101 -15.34 2.63 -9.00
C GLY A 101 -14.70 2.72 -7.62
N TRP A 102 -13.37 2.71 -7.45
CA TRP A 102 -12.76 2.92 -6.14
C TRP A 102 -12.65 4.41 -5.78
N ASN A 103 -13.81 4.98 -5.45
CA ASN A 103 -14.00 6.40 -5.16
C ASN A 103 -15.18 6.59 -4.16
N LYS A 104 -15.45 7.84 -3.78
CA LYS A 104 -16.50 8.19 -2.80
C LYS A 104 -17.85 7.52 -3.06
N LYS A 105 -18.29 7.51 -4.32
CA LYS A 105 -19.59 6.95 -4.69
C LYS A 105 -19.76 5.51 -4.25
N ASN A 106 -18.68 4.71 -4.25
CA ASN A 106 -18.76 3.31 -3.85
C ASN A 106 -18.17 3.05 -2.45
N ALA A 107 -17.20 3.85 -1.99
CA ALA A 107 -16.61 3.68 -0.65
C ALA A 107 -17.65 3.85 0.46
N VAL A 108 -18.62 4.76 0.30
CA VAL A 108 -19.75 4.96 1.22
C VAL A 108 -20.65 3.73 1.38
N HIS A 109 -20.47 2.69 0.56
CA HIS A 109 -21.21 1.42 0.67
C HIS A 109 -20.37 0.30 1.32
N VAL A 110 -19.11 0.56 1.65
CA VAL A 110 -18.24 -0.41 2.33
C VAL A 110 -18.58 -0.43 3.82
N THR A 111 -19.27 -1.49 4.25
CA THR A 111 -19.62 -1.73 5.66
C THR A 111 -18.77 -2.81 6.33
N THR A 112 -17.93 -3.51 5.57
CA THR A 112 -16.99 -4.52 6.07
C THR A 112 -15.91 -3.89 6.95
N PRO A 113 -15.54 -4.50 8.08
CA PRO A 113 -14.41 -4.06 8.89
C PRO A 113 -13.14 -3.83 8.06
N ILE A 114 -12.56 -2.63 8.19
CA ILE A 114 -11.47 -2.15 7.36
C ILE A 114 -10.32 -1.57 8.19
N LEU A 115 -9.11 -2.09 7.97
CA LEU A 115 -7.86 -1.50 8.43
C LEU A 115 -7.20 -0.79 7.25
N ILE A 116 -6.73 0.43 7.49
CA ILE A 116 -6.01 1.25 6.53
C ILE A 116 -4.62 1.54 7.12
N LEU A 117 -3.58 1.20 6.37
CA LEU A 117 -2.18 1.41 6.71
C LEU A 117 -1.61 2.47 5.78
N SER A 118 -1.11 3.57 6.35
CA SER A 118 -0.56 4.70 5.60
C SER A 118 0.85 5.03 6.09
N GLY A 119 1.81 5.04 5.17
CA GLY A 119 3.14 5.55 5.43
C GLY A 119 3.20 7.08 5.32
N LEU A 120 3.84 7.76 6.28
CA LEU A 120 4.01 9.22 6.24
C LEU A 120 5.06 9.68 5.21
N LEU A 121 5.89 8.77 4.70
CA LEU A 121 6.83 9.01 3.61
C LEU A 121 6.29 8.52 2.25
N ASP A 122 5.04 8.05 2.19
CA ASP A 122 4.42 7.60 0.93
C ASP A 122 4.16 8.80 -0.01
N THR A 123 4.83 8.79 -1.16
CA THR A 123 4.68 9.80 -2.22
C THR A 123 3.82 9.33 -3.39
N GLN A 124 3.36 8.08 -3.38
CA GLN A 124 2.53 7.49 -4.44
C GLN A 124 1.05 7.49 -4.05
N VAL A 125 0.75 7.16 -2.80
CA VAL A 125 -0.59 7.22 -2.21
C VAL A 125 -0.52 8.04 -0.94
N LEU A 126 -0.84 9.32 -1.08
CA LEU A 126 -0.68 10.28 0.00
C LEU A 126 -1.58 9.94 1.20
N THR A 127 -1.07 10.16 2.41
CA THR A 127 -1.83 9.93 3.66
C THR A 127 -3.18 10.67 3.68
N ALA A 128 -3.26 11.84 3.03
CA ALA A 128 -4.52 12.57 2.91
C ALA A 128 -5.61 11.78 2.15
N TRP A 129 -5.24 10.96 1.16
CA TRP A 129 -6.18 10.13 0.40
C TRP A 129 -6.65 8.93 1.23
N GLU A 130 -5.76 8.34 2.03
CA GLU A 130 -6.12 7.28 2.98
C GLU A 130 -7.04 7.79 4.11
N GLN A 131 -6.80 9.02 4.59
CA GLN A 131 -7.70 9.67 5.54
C GLN A 131 -9.07 9.94 4.91
N GLN A 132 -9.10 10.38 3.65
CA GLN A 132 -10.36 10.54 2.93
C GLN A 132 -11.11 9.19 2.78
N LEU A 133 -10.41 8.10 2.51
CA LEU A 133 -11.01 6.76 2.49
C LEU A 133 -11.61 6.40 3.85
N TYR A 134 -10.84 6.60 4.93
CA TYR A 134 -11.30 6.37 6.30
C TYR A 134 -12.58 7.14 6.61
N ASP A 135 -12.64 8.42 6.25
CA ASP A 135 -13.80 9.28 6.49
C ASP A 135 -15.04 8.82 5.71
N GLU A 136 -14.85 8.34 4.47
CA GLU A 136 -15.93 8.07 3.53
C GLU A 136 -16.49 6.65 3.59
N VAL A 137 -15.77 5.66 4.13
CA VAL A 137 -16.31 4.30 4.32
C VAL A 137 -17.36 4.24 5.43
N ALA A 138 -18.42 3.46 5.18
CA ALA A 138 -19.55 3.29 6.09
C ALA A 138 -19.35 2.22 7.17
N SER A 139 -18.18 1.57 7.21
CA SER A 139 -17.87 0.58 8.24
C SER A 139 -17.89 1.22 9.64
N THR A 140 -18.57 0.57 10.57
CA THR A 140 -18.54 0.93 12.00
C THR A 140 -17.27 0.44 12.69
N LYS A 141 -16.54 -0.50 12.07
CA LYS A 141 -15.22 -0.96 12.48
C LYS A 141 -14.19 -0.53 11.44
N LYS A 142 -13.55 0.61 11.67
CA LYS A 142 -12.55 1.16 10.76
C LYS A 142 -11.39 1.76 11.52
N VAL A 143 -10.17 1.37 11.17
CA VAL A 143 -8.96 1.91 11.77
C VAL A 143 -8.06 2.45 10.67
N LEU A 144 -7.50 3.64 10.88
CA LEU A 144 -6.40 4.18 10.09
C LEU A 144 -5.14 4.25 10.96
N ILE A 145 -4.04 3.68 10.47
CA ILE A 145 -2.73 3.76 11.11
C ILE A 145 -1.82 4.61 10.22
N LYS A 146 -1.32 5.72 10.77
CA LYS A 146 -0.33 6.60 10.16
C LYS A 146 1.04 6.30 10.75
N MET A 147 1.96 5.82 9.92
CA MET A 147 3.26 5.32 10.36
C MET A 147 4.35 6.32 9.97
N ALA A 148 5.02 6.90 10.98
CA ALA A 148 6.28 7.62 10.75
C ALA A 148 7.29 6.69 10.06
N CYS A 149 8.25 7.24 9.33
CA CYS A 149 9.32 6.47 8.70
C CYS A 149 8.90 5.37 7.70
N ALA A 150 7.62 5.26 7.35
CA ALA A 150 7.11 4.27 6.41
C ALA A 150 6.80 4.90 5.04
N SER A 151 7.23 4.26 3.97
CA SER A 151 6.95 4.66 2.58
C SER A 151 5.80 3.87 1.97
N HIS A 152 5.56 4.07 0.67
CA HIS A 152 4.69 3.20 -0.14
C HIS A 152 5.07 1.71 -0.08
N PHE A 153 6.29 1.39 0.34
CA PHE A 153 6.81 0.04 0.41
C PHE A 153 6.83 -0.51 1.84
N ALA A 154 6.06 0.06 2.79
CA ALA A 154 6.15 -0.27 4.22
C ALA A 154 6.07 -1.77 4.56
N LEU A 155 5.37 -2.57 3.75
CA LEU A 155 5.32 -4.03 3.85
C LEU A 155 6.70 -4.70 3.78
N LEU A 156 7.62 -4.10 3.03
CA LEU A 156 8.94 -4.61 2.67
C LEU A 156 10.06 -3.88 3.44
N GLU A 157 9.69 -2.89 4.25
CA GLU A 157 10.59 -2.05 5.04
C GLU A 157 10.91 -2.68 6.40
N GLY A 158 11.96 -2.15 7.02
CA GLY A 158 12.60 -2.70 8.20
C GLY A 158 13.90 -3.42 7.87
N SER A 159 14.74 -3.58 8.88
CA SER A 159 16.01 -4.28 8.78
C SER A 159 16.33 -5.00 10.09
N THR A 160 17.33 -5.85 10.06
CA THR A 160 17.85 -6.52 11.27
C THR A 160 18.47 -5.55 12.26
N LEU A 161 18.91 -4.38 11.81
CA LEU A 161 19.50 -3.33 12.65
C LEU A 161 18.44 -2.45 13.32
N TRP A 162 17.30 -2.27 12.65
CA TRP A 162 16.18 -1.48 13.14
C TRP A 162 14.88 -1.94 12.47
N ALA A 163 13.98 -2.43 13.31
CA ALA A 163 12.63 -2.81 12.90
C ALA A 163 11.73 -1.59 12.65
N GLY A 164 12.02 -0.47 13.31
CA GLY A 164 11.24 0.75 13.25
C GLY A 164 9.74 0.53 13.47
N PRO A 165 8.89 1.36 12.86
CA PRO A 165 7.44 1.19 12.92
C PRO A 165 6.92 0.10 11.96
N HIS A 166 7.75 -0.49 11.12
CA HIS A 166 7.32 -1.38 10.03
C HIS A 166 6.76 -2.72 10.50
N THR A 167 7.16 -3.17 11.70
CA THR A 167 6.57 -4.35 12.34
C THR A 167 5.08 -4.22 12.62
N ILE A 168 4.58 -2.98 12.71
CA ILE A 168 3.13 -2.70 12.84
C ILE A 168 2.36 -3.19 11.61
N VAL A 169 2.96 -3.20 10.42
CA VAL A 169 2.27 -3.67 9.21
C VAL A 169 1.82 -5.12 9.39
N GLN A 170 2.70 -6.01 9.84
CA GLN A 170 2.35 -7.42 10.01
C GLN A 170 1.49 -7.66 11.25
N SER A 171 1.83 -7.04 12.40
CA SER A 171 1.06 -7.26 13.64
C SER A 171 -0.36 -6.68 13.56
N ALA A 172 -0.53 -5.46 13.06
CA ALA A 172 -1.85 -4.87 12.88
C ALA A 172 -2.70 -5.64 11.86
N THR A 173 -2.08 -6.14 10.78
CA THR A 173 -2.78 -7.01 9.83
C THR A 173 -3.30 -8.28 10.50
N ALA A 174 -2.47 -8.94 11.32
CA ALA A 174 -2.87 -10.13 12.06
C ALA A 174 -3.99 -9.83 13.07
N ASP A 175 -3.82 -8.79 13.89
CA ASP A 175 -4.80 -8.35 14.89
C ASP A 175 -6.14 -7.99 14.24
N TRP A 176 -6.11 -7.34 13.06
CA TRP A 176 -7.32 -6.98 12.35
C TRP A 176 -8.03 -8.18 11.72
N VAL A 177 -7.27 -9.06 11.05
CA VAL A 177 -7.85 -10.24 10.40
C VAL A 177 -8.46 -11.20 11.43
N ILE A 178 -7.83 -11.34 12.59
CA ILE A 178 -8.26 -12.27 13.64
C ILE A 178 -9.33 -11.62 14.54
N GLY A 179 -9.04 -10.42 15.06
CA GLY A 179 -9.79 -9.78 16.14
C GLY A 179 -10.56 -8.51 15.77
N GLU A 180 -10.43 -7.99 14.54
CA GLU A 180 -11.08 -6.73 14.10
C GLU A 180 -10.73 -5.53 15.00
N SER A 181 -9.51 -5.52 15.53
CA SER A 181 -9.04 -4.48 16.43
C SER A 181 -7.58 -4.17 16.18
N PHE A 182 -7.17 -2.96 16.53
CA PHE A 182 -5.78 -2.55 16.65
C PHE A 182 -5.62 -1.84 17.99
N ASN A 183 -4.63 -2.25 18.79
CA ASN A 183 -4.41 -1.71 20.14
C ASN A 183 -5.69 -1.70 21.00
N GLY A 184 -6.49 -2.77 20.91
CA GLY A 184 -7.77 -2.93 21.62
C GLY A 184 -8.95 -2.10 21.07
N ALA A 185 -8.74 -1.29 20.03
CA ALA A 185 -9.79 -0.48 19.41
C ALA A 185 -10.21 -1.04 18.05
N SER A 186 -11.52 -1.09 17.79
CA SER A 186 -12.06 -1.44 16.46
C SER A 186 -12.36 -0.20 15.61
N HIS A 187 -12.16 1.00 16.14
CA HIS A 187 -12.41 2.26 15.47
C HIS A 187 -11.42 3.35 15.92
N GLY A 188 -10.91 4.15 14.99
CA GLY A 188 -10.08 5.32 15.31
C GLY A 188 -8.93 5.54 14.32
N ILE A 189 -8.25 6.67 14.52
CA ILE A 189 -7.00 7.00 13.82
C ILE A 189 -5.86 6.92 14.83
N PHE A 190 -4.77 6.28 14.45
CA PHE A 190 -3.60 6.07 15.29
C PHE A 190 -2.34 6.54 14.58
N ASN A 191 -1.47 7.18 15.33
CA ASN A 191 -0.11 7.48 14.92
C ASN A 191 0.84 6.42 15.48
N VAL A 192 1.78 5.99 14.66
CA VAL A 192 2.91 5.15 15.06
C VAL A 192 4.17 5.96 14.87
N SER A 193 4.87 6.23 15.97
CA SER A 193 6.12 6.98 15.93
C SER A 193 7.26 6.15 15.33
N MET A 194 8.41 6.78 15.08
CA MET A 194 9.61 6.08 14.61
C MET A 194 10.09 4.97 15.56
N THR A 195 9.71 5.01 16.85
CA THR A 195 10.06 3.97 17.83
C THR A 195 9.02 2.85 17.89
N GLY A 196 7.97 2.90 17.08
CA GLY A 196 6.84 1.98 17.13
C GLY A 196 5.82 2.32 18.23
N ALA A 197 5.96 3.45 18.91
CA ALA A 197 4.99 3.86 19.94
C ALA A 197 3.66 4.25 19.28
N ILE A 198 2.57 3.69 19.79
CA ILE A 198 1.21 3.91 19.28
C ILE A 198 0.52 4.98 20.12
N SER A 199 -0.07 5.98 19.46
CA SER A 199 -0.94 6.97 20.10
C SER A 199 -2.20 7.21 19.28
N PRO A 200 -3.36 7.45 19.91
CA PRO A 200 -4.52 7.97 19.18
C PRO A 200 -4.21 9.36 18.59
N GLU A 201 -4.89 9.71 17.50
CA GLU A 201 -4.95 11.07 16.94
C GLU A 201 -6.12 11.89 17.51
#